data_AF-A0A7U7CV48-F1
#
_entry.id   AF-A0A7U7CV48-F1
#
_cell.length_a   1.000
_cell.length_b   1.000
_cell.length_c   1.000
_cell.angle_alpha   90.00
_cell.angle_beta   90.00
_cell.angle_gamma   90.00
#
_symmetry.space_group_name_H-M   'P 1'
#
loop_
_entity.id
_entity.type
_entity.pdbx_description
1 polymer ?
#
loop_
_entity_poly.entity_id
_entity_poly.type
_entity_poly.pdbx_seq_one_letter_code
_entity_poly.pdbx_strand_id
1 'polypeptide(L)'
;MNKKDTIEKILYYHFEIEKINNKEHYSLLRAVMYKDSGLQGEEYYNGEWHREKAALSYYPDPTPGEFVDEIRAKEIMKIIDKEVR
;
A
#
# COMPACT_ATOMS: atom_id res chain seq x y z
N MET A 1 16.06 18.08 10.60
CA MET A 1 14.66 17.75 10.95
C MET A 1 13.97 17.36 9.67
N ASN A 2 13.86 16.06 9.36
CA ASN A 2 13.20 15.61 8.14
C ASN A 2 11.72 15.94 8.29
N LYS A 3 11.22 16.93 7.52
CA LYS A 3 9.79 17.16 7.42
C LYS A 3 9.17 15.85 6.95
N LYS A 4 8.30 15.25 7.76
CA LYS A 4 7.42 14.20 7.27
C LYS A 4 6.52 14.88 6.24
N ASP A 5 6.59 14.43 4.99
CA ASP A 5 5.73 14.96 3.93
C ASP A 5 4.27 14.86 4.38
N THR A 6 3.52 15.94 4.19
CA THR A 6 2.12 15.98 4.60
C THR A 6 1.26 15.36 3.50
N ILE A 7 0.55 14.29 3.86
CA ILE A 7 -0.44 13.67 2.97
C ILE A 7 -1.57 14.66 2.72
N GLU A 8 -1.82 14.95 1.45
CA GLU A 8 -2.98 15.72 1.00
C GLU A 8 -4.19 14.80 0.79
N LYS A 9 -3.98 13.68 0.09
CA LYS A 9 -5.04 12.74 -0.28
C LYS A 9 -4.49 11.34 -0.50
N ILE A 10 -5.25 10.32 -0.10
CA ILE A 10 -5.03 8.94 -0.53
C ILE A 10 -5.94 8.67 -1.73
N LEU A 11 -5.37 8.17 -2.82
CA LEU A 11 -6.10 7.93 -4.06
C LEU A 11 -6.76 6.55 -4.08
N TYR A 12 -6.07 5.53 -3.57
CA TYR A 12 -6.62 4.19 -3.36
C TYR A 12 -5.75 3.37 -2.40
N TYR A 13 -6.32 2.24 -1.98
CA TYR A 13 -5.60 1.08 -1.48
C TYR A 13 -5.86 -0.10 -2.41
N HIS A 14 -4.82 -0.89 -2.67
CA HIS A 14 -4.88 -2.05 -3.52
C HIS A 14 -4.27 -3.23 -2.79
N PHE A 15 -5.01 -4.32 -2.72
CA PHE A 15 -4.65 -5.52 -1.99
C PHE A 15 -4.38 -6.67 -2.96
N GLU A 16 -3.25 -7.33 -2.76
CA GLU A 16 -2.84 -8.48 -3.55
C GLU A 16 -2.50 -9.66 -2.65
N ILE A 17 -2.80 -10.85 -3.16
CA ILE A 17 -2.41 -12.12 -2.55
C ILE A 17 -1.51 -12.82 -3.55
N GLU A 18 -0.23 -12.84 -3.26
CA GLU A 18 0.74 -13.61 -4.04
C GLU A 18 0.90 -15.02 -3.44
N LYS A 19 1.13 -16.01 -4.30
CA LYS A 19 1.46 -17.37 -3.86
C LYS A 19 2.92 -17.67 -4.17
N ILE A 20 3.76 -17.62 -3.14
CA ILE A 20 5.20 -17.92 -3.25
C ILE A 20 5.46 -19.19 -2.44
N ASN A 21 6.02 -20.23 -3.07
CA ASN A 21 6.35 -21.50 -2.41
C ASN A 21 5.18 -22.14 -1.63
N ASN A 22 3.97 -22.13 -2.20
CA ASN A 22 2.71 -22.59 -1.57
C ASN A 22 2.32 -21.85 -0.28
N LYS A 23 2.93 -20.70 -0.01
CA LYS A 23 2.51 -19.78 1.05
C LYS A 23 1.85 -18.57 0.41
N GLU A 24 0.78 -18.11 1.03
CA GLU A 24 0.13 -16.85 0.67
C GLU A 24 0.96 -15.71 1.27
N HIS A 25 1.22 -14.70 0.46
CA HIS A 25 1.89 -13.47 0.83
C HIS A 25 0.94 -12.33 0.54
N TYR A 26 0.61 -11.57 1.58
CA TYR A 26 -0.29 -10.44 1.49
C TYR A 26 0.51 -9.16 1.20
N SER A 27 0.21 -8.50 0.09
CA SER A 27 0.74 -7.16 -0.22
C SER A 27 -0.39 -6.13 -0.17
N LEU A 28 -0.09 -4.99 0.44
CA LEU A 28 -1.00 -3.85 0.50
C LEU A 28 -0.29 -2.62 -0.02
N LEU A 29 -0.79 -2.10 -1.14
CA LEU A 29 -0.29 -0.94 -1.84
C LEU A 29 -1.23 0.24 -1.64
N ARG A 30 -0.71 1.46 -1.75
CA ARG A 30 -1.51 2.68 -1.86
C ARG A 30 -0.84 3.69 -2.78
N ALA A 31 -1.65 4.55 -3.41
CA ALA A 31 -1.15 5.78 -3.99
C ALA A 31 -1.60 6.98 -3.16
N VAL A 32 -0.66 7.89 -2.93
CA VAL A 32 -0.83 9.03 -2.03
C VAL A 32 -0.35 10.29 -2.74
N MET A 33 -1.16 11.33 -2.70
CA MET A 33 -0.78 12.69 -3.07
C MET A 33 -0.22 13.38 -1.84
N TYR A 34 1.05 13.79 -1.90
CA TYR A 34 1.70 14.61 -0.89
C TYR A 34 1.77 16.07 -1.34
N LYS A 35 1.61 17.01 -0.41
CA LYS A 35 1.57 18.45 -0.72
C LYS A 35 2.81 18.97 -1.45
N ASP A 36 3.98 18.54 -1.03
CA ASP A 36 5.26 19.07 -1.51
C ASP A 36 5.94 18.16 -2.55
N SER A 37 5.73 16.85 -2.45
CA SER A 37 6.41 15.83 -3.26
C SER A 37 5.53 15.18 -4.33
N GLY A 38 4.24 15.53 -4.37
CA GLY A 38 3.29 15.06 -5.38
C GLY A 38 2.88 13.60 -5.18
N LEU A 39 2.51 12.95 -6.29
CA LEU A 39 2.01 11.58 -6.30
C LEU A 39 3.13 10.58 -6.00
N GLN A 40 2.93 9.74 -4.99
CA GLN A 40 3.81 8.63 -4.63
C GLN A 40 3.03 7.34 -4.45
N GLY A 41 3.65 6.24 -4.85
CA GLY A 41 3.19 4.89 -4.55
C GLY A 41 3.91 4.36 -3.32
N GLU A 42 3.20 3.59 -2.49
CA GLU A 42 3.73 3.01 -1.27
C GLU A 42 3.22 1.58 -1.04
N GLU A 43 4.05 0.76 -0.41
CA GLU A 43 3.72 -0.59 0.06
C GLU A 43 3.81 -0.65 1.59
N TYR A 44 2.92 -1.42 2.21
CA TYR A 44 2.93 -1.64 3.65
C TYR A 44 3.65 -2.93 4.02
N TYR A 45 4.68 -2.81 4.85
CA TYR A 45 5.33 -3.94 5.52
C TYR A 45 6.07 -3.47 6.77
N ASN A 46 6.36 -4.38 7.71
CA ASN A 46 7.08 -4.08 8.96
C ASN A 46 6.48 -2.92 9.78
N GLY A 47 5.15 -2.76 9.78
CA GLY A 47 4.48 -1.70 10.53
C GLY A 47 4.49 -0.32 9.86
N GLU A 48 5.15 -0.13 8.71
CA GLU A 48 5.36 1.17 8.07
C GLU A 48 5.00 1.16 6.57
N TRP A 49 4.76 2.35 6.02
CA TRP A 49 4.61 2.54 4.58
C TRP A 49 5.96 2.90 3.98
N HIS A 50 6.34 2.18 2.92
CA HIS A 50 7.60 2.35 2.21
C HIS A 50 7.33 2.73 0.77
N ARG A 51 8.19 3.57 0.19
CA ARG A 51 8.02 4.02 -1.19
C ARG A 51 8.15 2.84 -2.16
N GLU A 52 7.11 2.61 -2.96
CA GLU A 52 7.07 1.58 -3.98
C GLU A 52 6.49 2.18 -5.27
N LYS A 53 7.31 2.29 -6.32
CA LYS A 53 6.87 2.90 -7.58
C LYS A 53 5.88 2.00 -8.32
N ALA A 54 6.01 0.68 -8.19
CA ALA A 54 5.12 -0.29 -8.80
C ALA A 54 3.66 -0.10 -8.35
N ALA A 55 3.43 0.42 -7.13
CA ALA A 55 2.11 0.75 -6.65
C ALA A 55 1.39 1.70 -7.63
N LEU A 56 2.06 2.65 -8.28
CA LEU A 56 1.43 3.57 -9.23
C LEU A 56 0.97 2.91 -10.54
N SER A 57 1.40 1.68 -10.83
CA SER A 57 1.03 0.96 -12.06
C SER A 57 -0.45 0.58 -12.11
N TYR A 58 -1.12 0.56 -10.95
CA TYR A 58 -2.54 0.24 -10.80
C TYR A 58 -3.45 1.48 -10.92
N TYR A 59 -2.90 2.63 -11.33
CA TYR A 59 -3.63 3.88 -11.47
C TYR A 59 -3.35 4.57 -12.81
N PRO A 60 -4.39 5.05 -13.52
CA PRO A 60 -5.81 4.96 -13.18
C PRO A 60 -6.45 3.60 -13.55
N ASP A 61 -5.73 2.73 -14.25
CA ASP A 61 -6.28 1.46 -14.77
C ASP A 61 -6.00 0.29 -13.83
N PRO A 62 -7.03 -0.45 -13.38
CA PRO A 62 -6.86 -1.57 -12.46
C PRO A 62 -6.33 -2.83 -13.16
N THR A 63 -5.13 -3.26 -12.77
CA THR A 63 -4.56 -4.59 -13.05
C THR A 63 -4.77 -5.51 -11.83
N PRO A 64 -4.61 -6.86 -11.92
CA PRO A 64 -5.31 -7.79 -11.03
C PRO A 64 -5.00 -7.59 -9.55
N GLY A 65 -6.02 -7.74 -8.72
CA GLY A 65 -6.01 -7.48 -7.27
C GLY A 65 -7.33 -6.82 -6.85
N GLU A 66 -7.46 -6.43 -5.58
CA GLU A 66 -8.68 -5.84 -5.02
C GLU A 66 -8.44 -4.41 -4.55
N PHE A 67 -9.22 -3.46 -5.08
CA PHE A 67 -9.26 -2.11 -4.53
C PHE A 67 -10.12 -2.11 -3.26
N VAL A 68 -9.53 -1.68 -2.15
CA VAL A 68 -10.15 -1.71 -0.83
C VAL A 68 -10.28 -0.31 -0.24
N ASP A 69 -11.23 -0.13 0.67
CA ASP A 69 -11.35 1.12 1.43
C ASP A 69 -10.34 1.19 2.58
N GLU A 70 -10.26 2.34 3.25
CA GLU A 70 -9.33 2.56 4.35
C GLU A 70 -9.60 1.65 5.56
N ILE A 71 -10.86 1.30 5.84
CA ILE A 71 -11.23 0.44 6.96
C ILE A 71 -10.64 -0.95 6.71
N ARG A 72 -10.89 -1.48 5.52
CA ARG A 72 -10.38 -2.79 5.10
C ARG A 72 -8.87 -2.82 4.97
N ALA A 73 -8.24 -1.75 4.46
CA ALA A 73 -6.79 -1.61 4.44
C ALA A 73 -6.18 -1.72 5.86
N LYS A 74 -6.77 -1.07 6.86
CA LYS A 74 -6.33 -1.18 8.27
C LYS A 74 -6.48 -2.58 8.85
N GLU A 75 -7.47 -3.36 8.40
CA GLU A 75 -7.59 -4.76 8.79
C GLU A 75 -6.47 -5.61 8.18
N ILE A 76 -6.17 -5.41 6.90
CA ILE A 76 -5.10 -6.10 6.18
C ILE A 76 -3.73 -5.79 6.79
N MET A 77 -3.46 -4.53 7.15
CA MET A 77 -2.22 -4.13 7.86
C MET A 77 -1.99 -4.99 9.11
N LYS A 78 -3.04 -5.25 9.90
CA LYS A 78 -2.96 -6.11 11.10
C LYS A 78 -2.67 -7.58 10.78
N ILE A 79 -3.04 -8.04 9.59
CA ILE A 79 -2.75 -9.40 9.12
C ILE A 79 -1.28 -9.47 8.74
N ILE A 80 -0.80 -8.55 7.89
CA ILE A 80 0.60 -8.44 7.46
C ILE A 80 1.54 -8.37 8.67
N ASP A 81 1.24 -7.50 9.64
CA ASP A 81 2.06 -7.34 10.85
C ASP A 81 2.13 -8.61 11.74
N LYS A 82 1.13 -9.50 11.65
CA LYS A 82 1.12 -10.78 12.39
C LYS A 82 1.94 -11.86 11.69
N GLU A 83 2.02 -11.84 10.37
CA GLU A 83 2.78 -12.83 9.60
C GLU A 83 4.29 -12.61 9.64
N VAL A 84 4.72 -11.37 9.88
CA VAL A 84 6.14 -11.00 9.96
C VAL A 84 6.77 -11.37 11.33
N ARG A 85 5.97 -11.83 12.31
CA ARG A 85 6.46 -12.30 13.62
C ARG A 85 6.85 -13.76 13.61
#